data_AF-A0A3B9R7X9-F1
#
_entry.id   AF-A0A3B9R7X9-F1
#
_cell.length_a   1.000
_cell.length_b   1.000
_cell.length_c   1.000
_cell.angle_alpha   90.00
_cell.angle_beta   90.00
_cell.angle_gamma   90.00
#
_symmetry.space_group_name_H-M   'P 1'
#
loop_
_entity.id
_entity.type
_entity.pdbx_description
1 polymer ?
#
loop_
_entity_poly.entity_id
_entity_poly.type
_entity_poly.pdbx_seq_one_letter_code
_entity_poly.pdbx_strand_id
1 'polypeptide(L)' 'MKLKTILALVFAALIVVFSLQNSEVTDVKFLLWKLTLSRVLIILGSFGIGVLVGILVSMKKKLINSKD' A
#
# COMPACT_ATOMS: atom_id res chain seq x y z
N MET A 1 23.53 -0.20 0.50
CA MET A 1 22.14 -0.41 0.97
C MET A 1 21.93 -1.89 1.24
N LYS A 2 21.18 -2.27 2.28
CA LYS A 2 20.86 -3.69 2.51
C LYS A 2 19.96 -4.20 1.36
N LEU A 3 20.11 -5.46 0.95
CA LEU A 3 19.31 -6.05 -0.14
C LEU A 3 17.80 -5.83 0.04
N LYS A 4 17.33 -5.92 1.30
CA LYS A 4 15.93 -5.65 1.67
C LYS A 4 15.47 -4.23 1.29
N THR A 5 16.33 -3.23 1.46
CA THR A 5 16.03 -1.83 1.12
C THR A 5 15.98 -1.64 -0.40
N ILE A 6 16.89 -2.27 -1.13
CA ILE A 6 16.90 -2.23 -2.60
C ILE A 6 15.61 -2.86 -3.14
N LEU A 7 15.24 -4.03 -2.63
CA LEU A 7 14.02 -4.73 -3.03
C LEU A 7 12.75 -3.90 -2.74
N ALA A 8 12.70 -3.24 -1.58
CA ALA A 8 11.58 -2.36 -1.24
C ALA A 8 11.45 -1.17 -2.19
N LEU A 9 12.58 -0.57 -2.59
CA LEU A 9 12.60 0.56 -3.52
C LEU A 9 12.16 0.13 -4.93
N VAL A 10 12.68 -1.00 -5.42
CA VAL A 10 12.28 -1.58 -6.70
C VAL A 10 10.79 -1.88 -6.70
N PHE A 11 10.27 -2.47 -5.62
CA PHE A 11 8.85 -2.77 -5.50
C PHE A 11 7.99 -1.51 -5.49
N ALA A 12 8.40 -0.46 -4.76
CA ALA A 12 7.72 0.83 -4.78
C ALA A 12 7.69 1.46 -6.18
N ALA A 13 8.81 1.42 -6.90
CA ALA A 13 8.87 1.90 -8.28
C ALA A 13 7.94 1.12 -9.22
N LEU A 14 7.91 -0.21 -9.09
CA LEU A 14 7.00 -1.06 -9.85
C LEU A 14 5.53 -0.71 -9.60
N ILE A 15 5.15 -0.46 -8.34
CA ILE A 15 3.78 -0.04 -8.00
C ILE A 15 3.43 1.28 -8.67
N VAL A 16 4.33 2.27 -8.65
CA VAL A 16 4.09 3.57 -9.28
C VAL A 16 3.92 3.42 -10.78
N VAL A 17 4.85 2.71 -11.44
CA VAL A 17 4.80 2.48 -12.90
C VAL A 17 3.52 1.72 -13.28
N PHE A 18 3.20 0.65 -12.55
CA PHE A 18 1.97 -0.12 -12.74
C PHE A 18 0.72 0.74 -12.59
N SER A 19 0.69 1.61 -11.57
CA SER A 19 -0.43 2.53 -11.34
C SER A 19 -0.62 3.50 -12.49
N LEU A 20 0.46 4.14 -12.96
CA LEU A 20 0.42 5.11 -14.06
C LEU A 20 -0.02 4.47 -15.38
N GLN A 21 0.48 3.26 -15.67
CA GLN A 21 0.07 2.50 -16.85
C GLN A 21 -1.41 2.11 -16.82
N ASN A 22 -2.01 2.00 -15.63
CA ASN A 22 -3.40 1.62 -15.44
C ASN A 22 -4.27 2.82 -15.00
N SER A 23 -3.99 4.04 -15.46
CA SER A 23 -4.62 5.26 -14.94
C SER A 23 -6.09 5.51 -15.29
N GLU A 24 -6.74 4.55 -15.96
CA GLU A 24 -8.16 4.61 -16.30
C GLU A 24 -9.07 4.68 -15.07
N VAL A 25 -10.21 5.34 -15.24
CA VAL A 25 -11.28 5.37 -14.23
C VAL A 25 -11.96 4.01 -14.21
N THR A 26 -12.19 3.47 -13.02
CA THR A 26 -12.81 2.15 -12.82
C THR A 26 -13.88 2.22 -11.74
N ASP A 27 -14.95 1.45 -11.94
CA ASP A 27 -16.01 1.26 -10.96
C ASP A 27 -15.64 0.15 -9.96
N VAL A 28 -15.58 0.51 -8.69
CA VAL A 28 -15.46 -0.43 -7.58
C VAL A 28 -16.85 -0.65 -6.98
N LYS A 29 -17.38 -1.87 -7.07
CA LYS A 29 -18.63 -2.27 -6.41
C LYS A 29 -18.29 -3.04 -5.13
N PHE A 30 -18.78 -2.57 -3.99
CA PHE A 30 -18.57 -3.23 -2.71
C PHE A 30 -19.89 -3.34 -1.93
N LEU A 31 -20.36 -4.56 -1.68
CA LEU A 31 -21.60 -4.87 -0.97
C LEU A 31 -22.78 -3.97 -1.38
N LEU A 32 -23.03 -2.88 -0.65
CA LEU A 32 -24.16 -1.96 -0.84
C LEU A 32 -23.81 -0.65 -1.58
N TRP A 33 -22.54 -0.41 -1.90
CA TRP A 33 -22.08 0.86 -2.46
C TRP A 33 -21.19 0.66 -3.70
N LYS A 34 -21.13 1.71 -4.52
CA LYS A 34 -20.25 1.80 -5.68
C LYS A 34 -19.41 3.06 -5.58
N LEU A 35 -18.18 2.99 -6.03
CA LEU A 35 -17.25 4.09 -6.03
C LEU A 35 -16.51 4.12 -7.37
N THR A 36 -16.55 5.26 -8.04
CA THR A 36 -15.91 5.46 -9.36
C THR A 36 -14.74 6.40 -9.18
N LEU A 37 -13.52 5.89 -9.42
CA LEU A 37 -12.28 6.66 -9.26
C LEU A 37 -11.19 6.12 -10.19
N SER A 38 -10.10 6.87 -10.34
CA SER A 38 -8.93 6.39 -11.08
C SER A 38 -8.31 5.18 -10.40
N ARG A 39 -7.88 4.17 -11.18
CA ARG A 39 -7.22 2.98 -10.63
C ARG A 39 -5.91 3.34 -9.93
N VAL A 40 -5.26 4.43 -10.30
CA VAL A 40 -4.10 4.99 -9.60
C VAL A 40 -4.42 5.25 -8.13
N LEU A 41 -5.54 5.92 -7.85
CA LEU A 41 -5.96 6.21 -6.47
C LEU A 41 -6.30 4.93 -5.71
N ILE A 42 -6.93 3.95 -6.37
CA ILE A 42 -7.23 2.63 -5.78
C ILE A 42 -5.93 1.91 -5.38
N ILE A 43 -4.97 1.81 -6.31
CA ILE A 43 -3.72 1.07 -6.11
C ILE A 43 -2.84 1.76 -5.07
N LEU A 44 -2.55 3.06 -5.24
CA LEU A 44 -1.69 3.79 -4.32
C LEU A 44 -2.34 3.95 -2.94
N GLY A 45 -3.66 4.19 -2.89
CA GLY A 45 -4.41 4.30 -1.64
C GLY A 45 -4.40 2.99 -0.85
N SER A 46 -4.70 1.86 -1.50
CA SER A 46 -4.67 0.54 -0.87
C SER A 46 -3.27 0.15 -0.39
N PHE A 47 -2.23 0.40 -1.20
CA PHE A 47 -0.84 0.18 -0.80
C PHE A 47 -0.46 1.05 0.41
N GLY A 48 -0.81 2.34 0.38
CA GLY A 48 -0.56 3.28 1.47
C GLY A 48 -1.20 2.83 2.78
N ILE A 49 -2.48 2.41 2.74
CA ILE A 49 -3.17 1.84 3.90
C ILE A 49 -2.44 0.60 4.42
N GLY A 50 -2.02 -0.31 3.54
CA GLY A 50 -1.26 -1.50 3.91
C GLY A 50 0.06 -1.17 4.62
N VAL A 51 0.81 -0.18 4.12
CA VAL A 51 2.04 0.31 4.75
C VAL A 51 1.75 0.91 6.13
N LEU A 52 0.73 1.76 6.26
CA LEU A 52 0.33 2.36 7.53
C LEU A 52 -0.04 1.28 8.56
N VAL A 53 -0.84 0.29 8.17
CA VAL A 53 -1.20 -0.85 9.05
C VAL A 53 0.05 -1.64 9.45
N GLY A 54 0.96 -1.93 8.53
CA GLY A 54 2.21 -2.61 8.82
C GLY A 54 3.09 -1.86 9.83
N ILE A 55 3.16 -0.53 9.71
CA ILE A 55 3.87 0.34 10.67
C ILE A 55 3.20 0.25 12.05
N LEU A 56 1.87 0.40 12.13
CA LEU A 56 1.13 0.34 13.39
C LEU A 56 1.32 -1.01 14.10
N VAL A 57 1.28 -2.12 13.37
CA VAL A 57 1.52 -3.47 13.91
C VAL A 57 2.96 -3.62 14.42
N SER A 58 3.94 -3.10 13.67
CA SER A 58 5.35 -3.13 14.07
C SER A 58 5.62 -2.32 15.34
N MET A 59 4.99 -1.15 15.48
CA MET A 59 5.05 -0.33 16.70
C MET A 59 4.50 -1.11 17.90
N LYS A 60 3.36 -1.78 17.76
CA LYS A 60 2.77 -2.61 18.82
C LYS A 60 3.72 -3.74 19.25
N LYS A 61 4.35 -4.43 18.29
CA LYS A 61 5.31 -5.50 18.56
C LYS A 61 6.53 -4.99 19.34
N LYS A 62 7.08 -3.84 18.96
CA LYS A 62 8.22 -3.23 19.65
C LYS A 62 7.89 -2.83 21.10
N LEU A 63 6.69 -2.32 21.35
CA LEU A 63 6.23 -1.98 22.70
C LEU A 63 6.04 -3.19 23.61
N ILE A 64 5.58 -4.33 23.05
CA ILE A 64 5.39 -5.57 23.82
C ILE A 64 6.75 -6.20 24.16
N ASN A 65 7.64 -6.36 23.18
CA ASN A 65 8.97 -6.97 23.37
C ASN A 65 9.95 -6.10 24.16
N SER A 66 9.63 -4.84 24.46
CA SER A 66 10.49 -3.95 25.27
C SER A 66 10.17 -4.03 26.77
N LYS A 67 9.17 -4.81 27.17
CA LYS A 67 8.76 -5.01 28.58
C LYS A 67 9.34 -6.30 29.20
N ASP A 68 10.12 -7.06 28.43
CA ASP A 68 10.97 -8.16 28.90
C ASP A 68 12.41 -7.65 29.05
#